data_AF-A0A9Q3DB19-F1
#
_entry.id   AF-A0A9Q3DB19-F1
#
_cell.length_a   1.000
_cell.length_b   1.000
_cell.length_c   1.000
_cell.angle_alpha   90.00
_cell.angle_beta   90.00
_cell.angle_gamma   90.00
#
_symmetry.space_group_name_H-M   'P 1'
#
loop_
_entity.id
_entity.type
_entity.pdbx_description
1 polymer ?
#
loop_
_entity_poly.entity_id
_entity_poly.type
_entity_poly.pdbx_seq_one_letter_code
_entity_poly.pdbx_strand_id
1 'polypeptide(L)'
;MQQMTQIMANLHAASSSESSRPPAFKTPSMKAPECFDGTQTFKVRSFIQSCQLIFHNNPVNFSQDRKKDLYSTSFLIGRAAK
;
A
#
# COMPACT_ATOMS: atom_id res chain seq x y z
N MET A 1 35.76 30.43 -12.97
CA MET A 1 35.66 29.16 -12.20
C MET A 1 34.54 29.18 -11.14
N GLN A 2 34.16 30.33 -10.55
CA GLN A 2 33.12 30.39 -9.50
C GLN A 2 31.70 29.98 -9.95
N GLN A 3 31.33 30.18 -11.22
CA GLN A 3 29.99 29.82 -11.70
C GLN A 3 29.71 28.30 -11.65
N MET A 4 30.73 27.46 -11.85
CA MET A 4 30.55 26.00 -11.89
C MET A 4 30.26 25.43 -10.50
N THR A 5 30.84 26.02 -9.45
CA THR A 5 30.59 25.65 -8.06
C THR A 5 29.17 26.02 -7.63
N GLN A 6 28.65 27.16 -8.11
CA GLN A 6 27.29 27.61 -7.82
C GLN A 6 26.24 26.65 -8.40
N ILE A 7 26.46 26.17 -9.63
CA ILE A 7 25.54 25.24 -10.30
C ILE A 7 25.46 23.90 -9.56
N MET A 8 26.60 23.37 -9.09
CA MET A 8 26.63 22.13 -8.32
C MET A 8 25.95 22.25 -6.94
N ALA A 9 26.07 23.40 -6.28
CA ALA A 9 25.40 23.65 -5.01
C ALA A 9 23.86 23.70 -5.15
N ASN A 10 23.36 24.34 -6.21
CA ASN A 10 21.93 24.42 -6.48
C ASN A 10 21.35 23.05 -6.89
N LEU A 11 22.11 22.22 -7.60
CA LEU A 11 21.68 20.88 -8.00
C LEU A 11 21.55 19.93 -6.78
N HIS A 12 22.45 20.04 -5.80
CA HIS A 12 22.36 19.30 -4.54
C HIS A 12 21.15 19.74 -3.70
N ALA A 13 20.90 21.05 -3.60
CA ALA A 13 19.75 21.58 -2.86
C ALA A 13 18.40 21.16 -3.47
N ALA A 14 18.32 21.07 -4.80
CA ALA A 14 17.12 20.63 -5.51
C ALA A 14 16.82 19.12 -5.34
N SER A 15 17.81 18.31 -5.00
CA SER A 15 17.62 16.87 -4.75
C SER A 15 17.13 16.54 -3.33
N SER A 16 17.10 17.53 -2.43
CA SER A 16 16.70 17.37 -1.03
C SER A 16 15.32 17.97 -0.72
N SER A 17 14.54 18.36 -1.75
CA SER A 17 13.11 18.54 -1.55
C SER A 17 12.48 17.15 -1.55
N GLU A 18 12.59 16.47 -0.42
CA GLU A 18 11.71 15.37 -0.05
C GLU A 18 10.30 15.96 -0.13
N SER A 19 9.66 15.71 -1.28
CA SER A 19 8.31 16.19 -1.56
C SER A 19 7.49 15.84 -0.34
N SER A 20 6.98 16.86 0.36
CA SER A 20 6.09 16.70 1.49
C SER A 20 4.81 16.07 0.96
N ARG A 21 4.85 14.76 0.77
CA ARG A 21 3.72 13.96 0.30
C ARG A 21 2.65 14.21 1.35
N PRO A 22 1.45 14.67 0.96
CA PRO A 22 0.38 14.87 1.93
C PRO A 22 0.26 13.58 2.75
N PRO A 23 0.10 13.67 4.08
CA PRO A 23 0.00 12.49 4.92
C PRO A 23 -1.08 11.60 4.32
N ALA A 24 -0.70 10.37 3.96
CA ALA A 24 -1.62 9.43 3.33
C ALA A 24 -2.86 9.34 4.23
N PHE A 25 -4.03 9.60 3.65
CA PHE A 25 -5.28 9.52 4.39
C PHE A 25 -5.42 8.11 4.94
N LYS A 26 -5.32 7.98 6.27
CA LYS A 26 -5.52 6.71 6.96
C LYS A 26 -6.96 6.63 7.39
N THR A 27 -7.71 5.65 6.89
CA THR A 27 -9.05 5.40 7.42
C THR A 27 -8.97 4.96 8.88
N PRO A 28 -9.89 5.41 9.76
CA PRO A 28 -9.92 5.01 11.16
C PRO A 28 -10.06 3.49 11.30
N SER A 29 -9.35 2.90 12.26
CA SER A 29 -9.38 1.50 12.70
C SER A 29 -10.09 0.52 11.75
N MET A 30 -9.40 0.17 10.66
CA MET A 30 -9.90 -0.80 9.68
C MET A 30 -10.08 -2.17 10.33
N LYS A 31 -11.28 -2.74 10.21
CA LYS A 31 -11.52 -4.15 10.53
C LYS A 31 -10.79 -5.04 9.52
N ALA A 32 -10.43 -6.25 9.95
CA ALA A 32 -9.93 -7.28 9.05
C ALA A 32 -10.96 -7.60 7.94
N PRO A 33 -10.52 -8.07 6.75
CA PRO A 33 -11.42 -8.55 5.71
C PRO A 33 -12.32 -9.67 6.23
N GLU A 34 -13.53 -9.77 5.68
CA GLU A 34 -14.32 -10.98 5.83
C GLU A 34 -13.70 -12.13 5.03
N CYS A 35 -13.82 -13.36 5.54
CA CYS A 35 -13.36 -14.54 4.79
C CYS A 35 -14.16 -14.71 3.50
N PHE A 36 -13.48 -15.06 2.41
CA PHE A 36 -14.09 -15.28 1.10
C PHE A 36 -14.01 -16.77 0.73
N ASP A 37 -15.17 -17.39 0.55
CA ASP A 37 -15.29 -18.84 0.31
C ASP A 37 -15.42 -19.23 -1.17
N GLY A 38 -15.54 -18.24 -2.06
CA GLY A 38 -15.78 -18.42 -3.49
C GLY A 38 -17.22 -18.78 -3.87
N THR A 39 -18.20 -18.73 -2.96
CA THR A 39 -19.61 -19.02 -3.28
C THR A 39 -20.37 -17.81 -3.81
N GLN A 40 -20.12 -16.64 -3.24
CA GLN A 40 -20.81 -15.39 -3.58
C GLN A 40 -19.89 -14.53 -4.44
N THR A 41 -19.91 -14.75 -5.75
CA THR A 41 -19.02 -14.04 -6.70
C THR A 41 -19.13 -12.52 -6.62
N PHE A 42 -20.31 -11.97 -6.29
CA PHE A 42 -20.50 -10.52 -6.11
C PHE A 42 -19.70 -9.94 -4.91
N LYS A 43 -19.31 -10.75 -3.92
CA LYS A 43 -18.51 -10.31 -2.77
C LYS A 43 -17.02 -10.21 -3.05
N VAL A 44 -16.53 -10.75 -4.17
CA VAL A 44 -15.10 -10.75 -4.50
C VAL A 44 -14.53 -9.33 -4.59
N ARG A 45 -15.32 -8.39 -5.12
CA ARG A 45 -14.92 -6.99 -5.25
C ARG A 45 -14.76 -6.33 -3.89
N SER A 46 -15.72 -6.54 -2.99
CA SER A 46 -15.67 -6.01 -1.62
C SER A 46 -14.49 -6.59 -0.84
N PHE A 47 -14.22 -7.89 -0.99
CA PHE A 47 -13.04 -8.54 -0.41
C PHE A 47 -11.74 -7.88 -0.89
N ILE A 48 -11.55 -7.76 -2.22
CA ILE A 48 -10.35 -7.13 -2.81
C ILE A 48 -10.18 -5.68 -2.33
N GLN A 49 -11.26 -4.89 -2.35
CA GLN A 49 -11.24 -3.49 -1.91
C GLN A 49 -10.84 -3.37 -0.44
N SER A 50 -11.32 -4.28 0.42
CA SER A 50 -10.94 -4.29 1.84
C SER A 50 -9.44 -4.56 2.04
N CYS A 51 -8.87 -5.53 1.30
CA CYS A 51 -7.44 -5.82 1.33
C CYS A 51 -6.61 -4.61 0.87
N GLN A 52 -6.99 -4.00 -0.26
CA GLN A 52 -6.30 -2.84 -0.82
C GLN A 52 -6.25 -1.66 0.17
N LEU A 53 -7.36 -1.38 0.85
CA LEU A 53 -7.44 -0.31 1.83
C LEU A 53 -6.55 -0.59 3.05
N ILE A 54 -6.48 -1.83 3.51
CA ILE A 54 -5.58 -2.23 4.62
C ILE A 54 -4.11 -2.08 4.22
N PHE A 55 -3.74 -2.49 3.00
CA PHE A 55 -2.38 -2.35 2.49
C PHE A 55 -1.98 -0.88 2.37
N HIS A 56 -2.89 -0.03 1.89
CA HIS A 56 -2.66 1.40 1.77
C HIS A 56 -2.43 2.08 3.13
N ASN A 57 -3.20 1.70 4.14
CA ASN A 57 -3.10 2.30 5.48
C ASN A 57 -1.85 1.85 6.26
N ASN A 58 -1.34 0.65 5.96
CA ASN A 58 -0.23 0.03 6.69
C ASN A 58 0.97 -0.25 5.78
N PRO A 59 1.54 0.77 5.10
CA PRO A 59 2.56 0.56 4.08
C PRO A 59 3.87 -0.02 4.62
N VAL A 60 4.19 0.22 5.90
CA VAL A 60 5.36 -0.37 6.57
C VAL A 60 5.18 -1.88 6.76
N ASN A 61 3.98 -2.31 7.16
CA ASN A 61 3.66 -3.73 7.36
C ASN A 61 3.55 -4.45 6.01
N PHE A 62 3.01 -3.79 4.99
CA PHE A 62 2.79 -4.33 3.65
C PHE A 62 3.75 -3.76 2.61
N SER A 63 5.02 -3.59 2.97
CA SER A 63 6.06 -3.05 2.09
C SER A 63 6.48 -3.99 0.95
N GLN A 64 6.21 -5.29 1.09
CA GLN A 64 6.50 -6.30 0.09
C GLN A 64 5.21 -6.96 -0.39
N ASP A 65 5.11 -7.21 -1.70
CA ASP A 65 3.94 -7.86 -2.28
C ASP A 65 3.70 -9.27 -1.72
N ARG A 66 4.77 -9.99 -1.37
CA ARG A 66 4.66 -11.29 -0.66
C ARG A 66 3.86 -11.18 0.64
N LYS A 67 4.00 -10.09 1.39
CA LYS A 67 3.23 -9.89 2.64
C LYS A 67 1.76 -9.59 2.36
N LYS A 68 1.48 -8.86 1.28
CA LYS A 68 0.11 -8.59 0.82
C LYS A 68 -0.58 -9.89 0.42
N ASP A 69 0.12 -10.70 -0.38
CA ASP A 69 -0.36 -11.99 -0.87
C ASP A 69 -0.65 -12.96 0.27
N LEU A 70 0.31 -13.18 1.18
CA LEU A 70 0.14 -14.00 2.39
C LEU A 70 -1.04 -13.53 3.24
N TYR A 71 -1.23 -12.22 3.38
CA TYR A 71 -2.36 -11.68 4.14
C TYR A 71 -3.70 -11.89 3.43
N SER A 72 -3.82 -11.57 2.13
CA SER A 72 -5.09 -11.78 1.42
C SER A 72 -5.46 -13.26 1.36
N THR A 73 -4.49 -14.14 1.12
CA THR A 73 -4.71 -15.59 1.03
C THR A 73 -5.14 -16.20 2.36
N SER A 74 -4.74 -15.65 3.52
CA SER A 74 -5.19 -16.16 4.82
C SER A 74 -6.69 -15.99 5.09
N PHE A 75 -7.39 -15.15 4.31
CA PHE A 75 -8.84 -14.97 4.38
C PHE A 75 -9.59 -15.74 3.30
N LEU A 76 -8.88 -16.42 2.40
CA LEU A 76 -9.52 -17.33 1.45
C LEU A 76 -9.86 -18.63 2.17
N ILE A 77 -11.10 -19.08 2.01
CA ILE A 77 -11.60 -20.34 2.58
C ILE A 77 -12.36 -21.12 1.50
N GLY A 78 -12.82 -22.33 1.83
CA GLY A 78 -13.75 -23.08 0.97
C GLY A 78 -13.20 -23.36 -0.43
N ARG A 79 -13.94 -22.93 -1.47
CA ARG A 79 -13.53 -23.11 -2.88
C ARG A 79 -12.45 -22.12 -3.31
N ALA A 80 -12.35 -20.98 -2.64
CA ALA A 80 -11.35 -19.96 -2.97
C ALA A 80 -9.94 -20.29 -2.44
N ALA A 81 -9.83 -21.25 -1.50
CA ALA A 81 -8.57 -21.66 -0.90
C ALA A 81 -7.93 -22.91 -1.55
N LYS A 82 -8.55 -23.45 -2.61
CA LYS A 82 -8.17 -24.72 -3.25
C LYS A 82 -7.64 -24.50 -4.64
#